data_AF-J9EVC3-F1
#
_entry.id   AF-J9EVC3-F1
#
_cell.length_a   1.000
_cell.length_b   1.000
_cell.length_c   1.000
_cell.angle_alpha   90.00
_cell.angle_beta   90.00
_cell.angle_gamma   90.00
#
_symmetry.space_group_name_H-M   'P 1'
#
loop_
_entity.id
_entity.type
_entity.pdbx_description
1 polymer ?
#
loop_
_entity_poly.entity_id
_entity_poly.type
_entity_poly.pdbx_seq_one_letter_code
_entity_poly.pdbx_strand_id
1 'polypeptide(L)'
;VLDACLSKGSRDNMTIILVCFDAAPKVDQEAVKKEEGWKQKIFERVQEILEDHGKQSHLDAEFIMRELGGEVTQACPAGVSIHAARSFIDSILAECEAKNEKIHSASSSPGRT
;
A
#
# COMPACT_ATOMS: atom_id res chain seq x y z
N VAL A 1 1.20 -12.86 -1.71
CA VAL A 1 1.20 -13.72 -2.93
C VAL A 1 -0.12 -13.61 -3.66
N LEU A 2 -1.25 -13.92 -3.01
CA LEU A 2 -2.58 -13.82 -3.64
C LEU A 2 -2.87 -12.40 -4.14
N ASP A 3 -2.54 -11.37 -3.35
CA ASP A 3 -2.73 -9.97 -3.77
C ASP A 3 -1.91 -9.62 -5.02
N ALA A 4 -0.68 -10.14 -5.10
CA ALA A 4 0.15 -9.95 -6.28
C ALA A 4 -0.47 -10.61 -7.52
N CYS A 5 -1.09 -11.79 -7.37
CA CYS A 5 -1.80 -12.44 -8.47
C CYS A 5 -3.10 -11.70 -8.85
N LEU A 6 -3.85 -11.17 -7.87
CA LEU A 6 -5.03 -10.33 -8.11
C LEU A 6 -4.66 -9.07 -8.88
N SER A 7 -3.61 -8.37 -8.44
CA SER A 7 -3.17 -7.13 -9.07
C SER A 7 -2.59 -7.34 -10.49
N LYS A 8 -2.16 -8.57 -10.83
CA LYS A 8 -1.79 -8.97 -12.20
C LYS A 8 -3.01 -9.31 -13.06
N GLY A 9 -4.22 -9.18 -12.54
CA GLY A 9 -5.47 -9.42 -13.27
C GLY A 9 -6.00 -10.85 -13.16
N SER A 10 -5.52 -11.67 -12.21
CA SER A 10 -6.14 -12.98 -11.98
C SER A 10 -7.58 -12.80 -11.49
N ARG A 11 -8.53 -13.42 -12.19
CA ARG A 11 -9.97 -13.43 -11.86
C ARG A 11 -10.47 -14.83 -11.47
N ASP A 12 -9.55 -15.77 -11.32
CA ASP A 12 -9.84 -17.14 -10.94
C ASP A 12 -9.95 -17.28 -9.42
N ASN A 13 -10.56 -18.36 -8.97
CA ASN A 13 -10.57 -18.73 -7.56
C ASN A 13 -9.18 -19.22 -7.15
N MET A 14 -8.41 -18.35 -6.49
CA MET A 14 -7.05 -18.65 -6.06
C MET A 14 -7.02 -19.21 -4.63
N THR A 15 -6.28 -20.30 -4.43
CA THR A 15 -5.99 -20.87 -3.10
C THR A 15 -4.50 -21.10 -2.98
N ILE A 16 -3.93 -20.82 -1.81
CA ILE A 16 -2.52 -21.07 -1.50
C ILE A 16 -2.39 -21.96 -0.27
N ILE A 17 -1.52 -22.97 -0.35
CA ILE A 17 -1.11 -23.78 0.80
C ILE A 17 0.39 -23.56 0.98
N LEU A 18 0.79 -23.04 2.13
CA LEU A 18 2.19 -22.85 2.49
C LEU A 18 2.59 -23.92 3.51
N VAL A 19 3.60 -24.73 3.18
CA VAL A 19 4.16 -25.75 4.09
C VAL A 19 5.60 -25.37 4.42
N CYS A 20 5.88 -25.12 5.69
CA CYS A 20 7.21 -24.76 6.18
C CYS A 20 7.82 -25.93 6.95
N PHE A 21 9.04 -26.31 6.60
CA PHE A 21 9.85 -27.30 7.33
C PHE A 21 10.87 -26.60 8.24
N ASP A 22 11.52 -27.34 9.14
CA ASP A 22 12.48 -26.78 10.11
C ASP A 22 13.68 -26.05 9.46
N ALA A 23 14.05 -26.43 8.23
CA ALA A 23 15.09 -25.78 7.44
C ALA A 23 14.57 -24.60 6.58
N ALA A 24 13.33 -24.16 6.78
CA ALA A 24 12.79 -23.01 6.08
C ALA A 24 13.56 -21.72 6.44
N PRO A 25 13.63 -20.74 5.51
CA PRO A 25 14.25 -19.45 5.78
C PRO A 25 13.68 -18.82 7.06
N LYS A 26 14.56 -18.46 7.99
CA LYS A 26 14.18 -17.71 9.19
C LYS A 26 14.07 -16.23 8.86
N VAL A 27 13.34 -15.51 9.69
CA VAL A 27 13.25 -14.05 9.60
C VAL A 27 14.64 -13.45 9.77
N ASP A 28 15.09 -12.76 8.74
CA ASP A 28 16.33 -11.99 8.77
C ASP A 28 16.02 -10.52 9.09
N GLN A 29 16.64 -9.99 10.14
CA GLN A 29 16.43 -8.60 10.57
C GLN A 29 16.91 -7.58 9.54
N GLU A 30 17.94 -7.91 8.73
CA GLU A 30 18.41 -7.03 7.68
C GLU A 30 17.37 -6.93 6.55
N ALA A 31 16.82 -8.07 6.13
CA ALA A 31 15.71 -8.12 5.16
C ALA A 31 14.48 -7.33 5.64
N VAL A 32 14.12 -7.45 6.94
CA VAL A 32 13.00 -6.68 7.52
C VAL A 32 13.26 -5.18 7.46
N LYS A 33 14.45 -4.71 7.88
CA LYS A 33 14.80 -3.28 7.81
C LYS A 33 14.78 -2.75 6.38
N LYS A 34 15.23 -3.55 5.41
CA LYS A 34 15.20 -3.18 3.99
C LYS A 34 13.76 -3.07 3.48
N GLU A 35 12.89 -3.99 3.88
CA GLU A 35 11.46 -3.94 3.53
C GLU A 35 10.77 -2.71 4.15
N GLU A 36 11.03 -2.42 5.42
CA GLU A 36 10.51 -1.24 6.11
C GLU A 36 10.99 0.06 5.44
N GLY A 37 12.28 0.16 5.10
CA GLY A 37 12.82 1.31 4.39
C GLY A 37 12.20 1.49 2.99
N TRP A 38 11.86 0.39 2.32
CA TRP A 38 11.15 0.45 1.04
C TRP A 38 9.68 0.89 1.21
N LYS A 39 8.96 0.36 2.21
CA LYS A 39 7.60 0.79 2.54
C LYS A 39 7.53 2.27 2.93
N GLN A 40 8.51 2.74 3.70
CA GLN A 40 8.61 4.15 4.09
C GLN A 40 8.77 5.06 2.87
N LYS A 41 9.64 4.69 1.92
CA LYS A 41 9.78 5.44 0.66
C LYS A 41 8.50 5.45 -0.17
N ILE A 42 7.77 4.33 -0.21
CA ILE A 42 6.45 4.29 -0.86
C ILE A 42 5.50 5.26 -0.17
N PHE A 43 5.43 5.22 1.16
CA PHE A 43 4.55 6.10 1.93
C PHE A 43 4.85 7.58 1.67
N GLU A 44 6.13 7.98 1.72
CA GLU A 44 6.56 9.35 1.43
C GLU A 44 6.15 9.79 0.02
N ARG A 45 6.43 8.97 -1.00
CA ARG A 45 6.03 9.24 -2.39
C ARG A 45 4.51 9.34 -2.56
N VAL A 46 3.76 8.45 -1.93
CA VAL A 46 2.28 8.47 -1.98
C VAL A 46 1.75 9.75 -1.35
N GLN A 47 2.32 10.17 -0.22
CA GLN A 47 1.94 11.41 0.46
C GLN A 47 2.26 12.65 -0.39
N GLU A 48 3.45 12.71 -1.01
CA GLU A 48 3.82 13.77 -1.96
C GLU A 48 2.79 13.87 -3.11
N ILE A 49 2.46 12.76 -3.75
CA ILE A 49 1.48 12.72 -4.85
C ILE A 49 0.09 13.19 -4.38
N LEU A 50 -0.31 12.82 -3.16
CA LEU A 50 -1.58 13.20 -2.58
C LEU A 50 -1.64 14.71 -2.23
N GLU A 51 -0.52 15.29 -1.82
CA GLU A 51 -0.39 16.73 -1.55
C GLU A 51 -0.38 17.54 -2.86
N ASP A 52 0.39 17.11 -3.86
CA ASP A 52 0.55 17.78 -5.16
C ASP A 52 -0.77 17.85 -5.96
N HIS A 53 -1.58 16.79 -5.92
CA HIS A 53 -2.84 16.72 -6.65
C HIS A 53 -4.01 17.40 -5.91
N GLY A 54 -3.78 17.91 -4.69
CA GLY A 54 -4.82 18.45 -3.81
C GLY A 54 -5.85 17.39 -3.42
N LYS A 55 -6.70 17.69 -2.43
CA LYS A 55 -7.79 16.81 -1.95
C LYS A 55 -8.92 16.59 -2.99
N GLN A 56 -8.61 16.52 -4.28
CA GLN A 56 -9.58 16.32 -5.35
C GLN A 56 -9.66 14.83 -5.72
N SER A 57 -10.74 14.24 -5.20
CA SER A 57 -11.57 13.19 -5.81
C SER A 57 -10.85 12.18 -6.72
N HIS A 58 -10.65 10.99 -6.17
CA HIS A 58 -10.44 9.72 -6.88
C HIS A 58 -9.01 9.45 -7.40
N LEU A 59 -8.02 9.64 -6.53
CA LEU A 59 -6.72 8.99 -6.73
C LEU A 59 -6.89 7.50 -6.44
N ASP A 60 -6.90 6.68 -7.49
CA ASP A 60 -6.90 5.22 -7.40
C ASP A 60 -5.46 4.72 -7.25
N ALA A 61 -5.27 3.57 -6.60
CA ALA A 61 -3.98 2.93 -6.47
C ALA A 61 -3.33 2.61 -7.83
N GLU A 62 -4.11 2.48 -8.90
CA GLU A 62 -3.57 2.35 -10.26
C GLU A 62 -2.83 3.62 -10.72
N PHE A 63 -3.40 4.80 -10.47
CA PHE A 63 -2.76 6.08 -10.80
C PHE A 63 -1.47 6.26 -10.01
N ILE A 64 -1.54 5.98 -8.71
CA ILE A 64 -0.40 6.09 -7.81
C ILE A 64 0.68 5.08 -8.18
N MET A 65 0.35 3.82 -8.44
CA MET A 65 1.31 2.82 -8.92
C MET A 65 2.02 3.22 -10.22
N ARG A 66 1.35 3.95 -11.12
CA ARG A 66 1.96 4.47 -12.34
C ARG A 66 2.98 5.57 -12.05
N GLU A 67 2.68 6.46 -11.10
CA GLU A 67 3.59 7.55 -10.70
C GLU A 67 4.71 7.13 -9.76
N LEU A 68 4.52 6.07 -8.96
CA LEU A 68 5.62 5.51 -8.16
C LEU A 68 6.79 5.04 -9.04
N GLY A 69 6.54 4.77 -10.33
CA GLY A 69 7.56 4.75 -11.37
C GLY A 69 8.74 3.79 -11.14
N GLY A 70 9.80 3.99 -11.93
CA GLY A 70 10.99 3.16 -11.93
C GLY A 70 11.79 3.18 -10.62
N GLU A 71 11.71 4.26 -9.85
CA GLU A 71 12.48 4.41 -8.59
C GLU A 71 12.04 3.40 -7.53
N VAL A 72 10.73 3.25 -7.33
CA VAL A 72 10.18 2.29 -6.36
C VAL A 72 10.33 0.86 -6.87
N THR A 73 10.24 0.68 -8.19
CA THR A 73 10.50 -0.60 -8.87
C THR A 73 11.94 -1.05 -8.66
N GLN A 74 12.91 -0.14 -8.76
CA GLN A 74 14.34 -0.43 -8.55
C GLN A 74 14.70 -0.60 -7.07
N ALA A 75 14.01 0.10 -6.16
CA ALA A 75 14.20 -0.06 -4.73
C ALA A 75 13.55 -1.33 -4.15
N CYS A 76 12.76 -2.05 -4.95
CA CYS A 76 12.05 -3.24 -4.52
C CYS A 76 13.04 -4.37 -4.14
N PRO A 77 12.95 -4.94 -2.93
CA PRO A 77 13.80 -6.07 -2.54
C PRO A 77 13.67 -7.25 -3.51
N ALA A 78 14.79 -7.95 -3.75
CA ALA A 78 14.81 -9.10 -4.65
C ALA A 78 13.77 -10.16 -4.22
N GLY A 79 12.81 -10.46 -5.09
CA GLY A 79 11.74 -11.43 -4.84
C GLY A 79 10.40 -10.82 -4.43
N VAL A 80 10.32 -9.53 -4.11
CA VAL A 80 9.05 -8.84 -3.88
C VAL A 80 8.54 -8.29 -5.20
N SER A 81 7.33 -8.68 -5.62
CA SER A 81 6.70 -8.08 -6.78
C SER A 81 6.20 -6.67 -6.42
N ILE A 82 6.42 -5.68 -7.28
CA ILE A 82 5.88 -4.31 -7.09
C ILE A 82 4.36 -4.30 -6.89
N HIS A 83 3.68 -5.29 -7.44
CA HIS A 83 2.29 -5.62 -7.22
C HIS A 83 1.87 -5.78 -5.74
N ALA A 84 2.80 -6.14 -4.86
CA ALA A 84 2.57 -6.16 -3.41
C ALA A 84 2.49 -4.75 -2.80
N ALA A 85 3.10 -3.75 -3.44
CA ALA A 85 2.97 -2.35 -3.04
C ALA A 85 1.54 -1.84 -3.25
N ARG A 86 0.78 -2.38 -4.22
CA ARG A 86 -0.62 -1.99 -4.47
C ARG A 86 -1.48 -2.11 -3.22
N SER A 87 -1.45 -3.25 -2.54
CA SER A 87 -2.20 -3.45 -1.30
C SER A 87 -1.77 -2.50 -0.18
N PHE A 88 -0.50 -2.11 -0.15
CA PHE A 88 0.01 -1.14 0.81
C PHE A 88 -0.48 0.28 0.48
N ILE A 89 -0.47 0.67 -0.79
CA ILE A 89 -1.03 1.94 -1.28
C ILE A 89 -2.54 2.01 -1.01
N ASP A 90 -3.28 0.95 -1.31
CA ASP A 90 -4.72 0.83 -1.01
C ASP A 90 -5.00 1.04 0.49
N SER A 91 -4.14 0.49 1.35
CA SER A 91 -4.26 0.66 2.81
C SER A 91 -4.02 2.11 3.23
N ILE A 92 -3.03 2.79 2.64
CA ILE A 92 -2.74 4.22 2.90
C ILE A 92 -3.91 5.09 2.46
N LEU A 93 -4.45 4.84 1.26
CA LEU A 93 -5.60 5.56 0.73
C LEU A 93 -6.84 5.37 1.61
N ALA A 94 -7.15 4.14 2.00
CA ALA A 94 -8.27 3.85 2.91
C ALA A 94 -8.10 4.55 4.26
N GLU A 95 -6.88 4.63 4.80
CA GLU A 95 -6.62 5.36 6.05
C GLU A 95 -6.80 6.88 5.89
N CYS A 96 -6.38 7.44 4.75
CA CYS A 96 -6.59 8.84 4.41
C CYS A 96 -8.07 9.19 4.24
N GLU A 97 -8.86 8.34 3.58
CA GLU A 97 -10.31 8.48 3.45
C GLU A 97 -11.00 8.44 4.81
N ALA A 98 -10.65 7.46 5.65
CA ALA A 98 -11.20 7.33 7.01
C ALA A 98 -10.86 8.54 7.91
N LYS A 99 -9.68 9.15 7.75
CA LYS A 99 -9.33 10.40 8.46
C LYS A 99 -10.20 11.57 7.99
N ASN A 100 -10.53 11.65 6.71
CA ASN A 100 -11.38 12.70 6.17
C ASN A 100 -12.84 12.59 6.65
N GLU A 101 -13.35 11.35 6.80
CA GLU A 101 -14.70 11.08 7.33
C GLU A 101 -14.82 11.43 8.83
N LYS A 102 -13.76 11.20 9.62
CA LYS A 102 -13.69 11.61 11.03
C LYS A 102 -13.68 13.14 11.20
N ILE A 103 -13.09 13.88 10.27
CA ILE A 103 -13.10 15.35 10.28
C ILE A 103 -14.48 15.90 9.92
N HIS A 104 -15.20 15.26 8.99
CA HIS A 104 -16.57 15.64 8.65
C HIS A 104 -17.59 15.31 9.75
N SER A 105 -17.43 14.20 10.48
CA SER A 105 -18.31 13.89 11.63
C SER A 105 -18.03 14.76 12.86
N ALA A 106 -16.79 15.19 13.10
CA ALA A 106 -16.45 16.07 14.23
C ALA A 106 -16.93 17.54 14.04
N SER A 107 -17.20 17.99 12.82
CA SER A 107 -17.67 19.35 12.52
C SER A 107 -19.20 19.51 12.54
N SER A 108 -19.96 18.41 12.71
CA SER A 108 -21.42 18.43 12.87
C SER A 108 -21.85 18.21 14.32
N SER A 109 -21.40 19.09 15.22
CA SER A 109 -22.07 19.28 16.51
C SER A 109 -22.94 20.53 16.43
N PRO A 110 -24.25 20.44 16.20
CA PRO A 110 -25.14 21.56 16.47
C PRO A 110 -25.27 21.65 17.99
N GLY A 111 -24.67 22.69 18.56
CA GLY A 111 -25.11 23.18 19.85
C GLY A 111 -26.63 23.41 19.77
N ARG A 112 -27.38 22.76 20.66
CA ARG A 112 -28.78 23.08 20.85
C ARG A 112 -29.05 23.20 22.34
N THR A 113 -29.18 24.48 22.70
CA THR A 113 -29.90 25.03 23.86
C THR A 113 -31.19 24.29 24.20
#